data_AF-A0A660T834-F1
#
_entry.id   AF-A0A660T834-F1
#
_cell.length_a   1.000
_cell.length_b   1.000
_cell.length_c   1.000
_cell.angle_alpha   90.00
_cell.angle_beta   90.00
_cell.angle_gamma   90.00
#
_symmetry.space_group_name_H-M   'P 1'
#
loop_
_entity.id
_entity.type
_entity.pdbx_description
1 polymer ?
#
loop_
_entity_poly.entity_id
_entity_poly.type
_entity_poly.pdbx_seq_one_letter_code
_entity_poly.pdbx_strand_id
1 'polypeptide(L)'
;KINLSGSEVVARLDRNGHLQLKASPAAQKENPDFVIRHVEDDGQFLAGYAGVLIASGARGAFTSNRADAVTSLRGEGLAYSVAPVPHPSGWLEVNRTLLNDTGSLAAGFGINGHISNPGDGSAAIEIASLRNNNVMVGRLRSFDDYFSSTVANAGLKGEAASRALETESLIMKDLETMRESISGVNIDEELAQMIKFQHGYSAASRYITEVTKMLDTIINRMGV
;
A
#
# COMPACT_ATOMS: atom_id res chain seq x y z
N LYS A 1 23.02 10.23 -28.34
CA LYS A 1 21.74 10.60 -27.68
C LYS A 1 21.19 11.78 -28.46
N ILE A 2 19.95 11.70 -28.94
CA ILE A 2 19.41 12.69 -29.89
C ILE A 2 18.86 13.93 -29.16
N ASN A 3 18.65 13.84 -27.83
CA ASN A 3 18.14 14.95 -27.04
C ASN A 3 18.98 15.20 -25.76
N LEU A 4 19.18 16.48 -25.43
CA LEU A 4 19.83 17.04 -24.24
C LEU A 4 18.96 18.13 -23.58
N SER A 5 17.65 18.15 -23.84
CA SER A 5 16.73 19.23 -23.43
C SER A 5 16.34 19.23 -21.94
N GLY A 6 17.05 18.49 -21.08
CA GLY A 6 16.67 18.34 -19.66
C GLY A 6 15.33 17.62 -19.43
N SER A 7 14.67 17.14 -20.49
CA SER A 7 13.51 16.28 -20.35
C SER A 7 13.98 14.91 -19.86
N GLU A 8 13.25 14.31 -18.93
CA GLU A 8 13.50 12.98 -18.39
C GLU A 8 13.19 11.88 -19.43
N VAL A 9 13.32 12.17 -20.73
CA VAL A 9 13.07 11.27 -21.85
C VAL A 9 14.28 11.26 -22.77
N VAL A 10 14.84 10.08 -22.98
CA VAL A 10 15.98 9.83 -23.86
C VAL A 10 15.50 9.14 -25.13
N ALA A 11 15.73 9.80 -26.27
CA ALA A 11 15.59 9.20 -27.59
C ALA A 11 16.94 8.66 -28.09
N ARG A 12 16.96 7.41 -28.58
CA ARG A 12 18.12 6.78 -29.20
C ARG A 12 17.70 5.91 -30.39
N LEU A 13 18.61 5.73 -31.33
CA LEU A 13 18.49 4.68 -32.35
C LEU A 13 19.16 3.41 -31.81
N ASP A 14 18.53 2.25 -31.96
CA ASP A 14 19.18 0.98 -31.63
C ASP A 14 20.08 0.48 -32.77
N ARG A 15 20.74 -0.67 -32.55
CA ARG A 15 21.68 -1.25 -33.52
C ARG A 15 21.01 -1.67 -34.83
N ASN A 16 19.68 -1.81 -34.83
CA ASN A 16 18.88 -2.21 -35.98
C ASN A 16 18.25 -0.98 -36.67
N GLY A 17 18.57 0.23 -36.21
CA GLY A 17 18.03 1.46 -36.79
C GLY A 17 16.66 1.86 -36.27
N HIS A 18 16.13 1.22 -35.24
CA HIS A 18 14.82 1.58 -34.68
C HIS A 18 14.93 2.71 -33.66
N LEU A 19 13.97 3.65 -33.73
CA LEU A 19 13.83 4.70 -32.74
C LEU A 19 13.31 4.13 -31.43
N GLN A 20 14.08 4.29 -30.36
CA GLN A 20 13.68 3.96 -29.00
C GLN A 20 13.51 5.24 -28.19
N LEU A 21 12.33 5.37 -27.58
CA LEU A 21 12.02 6.40 -26.60
C LEU A 21 11.99 5.74 -25.22
N LYS A 22 12.85 6.19 -24.32
CA LYS A 22 12.91 5.67 -22.94
C LYS A 22 12.91 6.83 -21.96
N ALA A 23 12.02 6.79 -20.98
CA ALA A 23 12.09 7.73 -19.87
C ALA A 23 13.21 7.34 -18.88
N SER A 24 13.92 8.33 -18.37
CA SER A 24 14.98 8.22 -17.36
C SER A 24 14.37 8.43 -15.96
N PRO A 25 14.94 7.84 -14.89
CA PRO A 25 14.44 8.08 -13.53
C PRO A 25 14.52 9.57 -13.16
N ALA A 26 13.42 10.15 -12.66
CA ALA A 26 13.42 11.47 -12.02
C ALA A 26 14.16 11.43 -10.69
N ALA A 27 14.63 12.60 -10.29
CA ALA A 27 15.17 12.84 -8.96
C ALA A 27 14.10 12.87 -7.85
N GLN A 28 12.80 12.91 -8.18
CA GLN A 28 11.69 13.08 -7.23
C GLN A 28 11.03 11.74 -6.87
N LYS A 29 10.93 11.45 -5.57
CA LYS A 29 10.48 10.16 -5.00
C LYS A 29 8.96 9.99 -5.01
N GLU A 30 8.17 11.04 -5.20
CA GLU A 30 6.71 10.97 -5.07
C GLU A 30 6.01 10.29 -6.26
N ASN A 31 6.70 10.11 -7.41
CA ASN A 31 6.14 9.45 -8.59
C ASN A 31 7.22 8.63 -9.32
N PRO A 32 7.57 7.42 -8.83
CA PRO A 32 8.69 6.64 -9.34
C PRO A 32 8.46 6.01 -10.73
N ASP A 33 7.22 6.01 -11.22
CA ASP A 33 6.85 5.38 -12.49
C ASP A 33 6.89 6.38 -13.66
N PHE A 34 7.87 6.21 -14.55
CA PHE A 34 8.04 7.05 -15.73
C PHE A 34 7.26 6.49 -16.92
N VAL A 35 6.13 7.13 -17.23
CA VAL A 35 5.29 6.81 -18.38
C VAL A 35 5.28 7.99 -19.36
N ILE A 36 5.42 7.69 -20.64
CA ILE A 36 5.20 8.69 -21.68
C ILE A 36 3.68 8.92 -21.76
N ARG A 37 3.20 10.08 -21.31
CA ARG A 37 1.76 10.40 -21.25
C ARG A 37 1.20 10.92 -22.56
N HIS A 38 2.06 11.53 -23.38
CA HIS A 38 1.65 12.13 -24.64
C HIS A 38 2.78 12.02 -25.68
N VAL A 39 2.44 11.61 -26.90
CA VAL A 39 3.35 11.59 -28.06
C VAL A 39 2.59 12.14 -29.24
N GLU A 40 3.07 13.25 -29.79
CA GLU A 40 2.54 13.89 -30.99
C GLU A 40 3.69 14.17 -31.96
N ASP A 41 3.36 14.15 -33.24
CA ASP A 41 4.28 14.50 -34.33
C ASP A 41 3.60 15.51 -35.25
N ASP A 42 4.12 16.73 -35.28
CA ASP A 42 3.68 17.77 -36.21
C ASP A 42 4.23 17.54 -37.64
N GLY A 43 5.18 16.61 -37.80
CA GLY A 43 5.84 16.26 -39.06
C GLY A 43 5.55 14.84 -39.53
N GLN A 44 6.51 14.23 -40.25
CA GLN A 44 6.43 12.84 -40.73
C GLN A 44 7.38 11.90 -40.00
N PHE A 45 8.01 12.34 -38.92
CA PHE A 45 9.07 11.57 -38.29
C PHE A 45 8.53 10.38 -37.51
N LEU A 46 7.60 10.58 -36.59
CA LEU A 46 7.00 9.49 -35.80
C LEU A 46 5.93 8.74 -36.57
N ALA A 47 5.14 9.43 -37.39
CA ALA A 47 4.09 8.78 -38.18
C ALA A 47 4.62 8.08 -39.44
N GLY A 48 5.69 8.60 -40.05
CA GLY A 48 6.26 8.08 -41.29
C GLY A 48 7.53 7.28 -41.06
N TYR A 49 8.67 7.96 -40.89
CA TYR A 49 10.00 7.36 -40.93
C TYR A 49 10.28 6.40 -39.77
N ALA A 50 9.89 6.75 -38.54
CA ALA A 50 10.09 5.92 -37.35
C ALA A 50 8.94 4.92 -37.14
N GLY A 51 7.79 5.12 -37.81
CA GLY A 51 6.65 4.21 -37.77
C GLY A 51 6.04 3.99 -36.37
N VAL A 52 6.18 4.95 -35.46
CA VAL A 52 5.69 4.85 -34.07
C VAL A 52 4.18 5.14 -34.00
N LEU A 53 3.74 6.20 -34.68
CA LEU A 53 2.33 6.62 -34.74
C LEU A 53 1.70 6.19 -36.06
N ILE A 54 0.38 6.00 -36.06
CA ILE A 54 -0.37 5.70 -37.29
C ILE A 54 -0.63 6.97 -38.11
N ALA A 55 -0.73 8.14 -37.46
CA ALA A 55 -0.99 9.43 -38.11
C ALA A 55 -0.28 10.59 -37.38
N SER A 56 -0.03 11.68 -38.11
CA SER A 56 0.54 12.93 -37.58
C SER A 56 -0.54 13.86 -37.00
N GLY A 57 -0.11 14.82 -36.19
CA GLY A 57 -0.91 15.85 -35.54
C GLY A 57 -1.77 15.32 -34.38
N ALA A 58 -2.46 16.24 -33.72
CA ALA A 58 -3.19 16.00 -32.46
C ALA A 58 -4.19 14.82 -32.49
N ARG A 59 -4.76 14.50 -33.66
CA ARG A 59 -5.69 13.35 -33.80
C ARG A 59 -4.96 12.00 -33.80
N GLY A 60 -3.74 11.95 -34.35
CA GLY A 60 -2.89 10.76 -34.36
C GLY A 60 -2.02 10.60 -33.12
N ALA A 61 -2.06 11.57 -32.21
CA ALA A 61 -1.29 11.56 -30.99
C ALA A 61 -1.71 10.42 -30.05
N PHE A 62 -0.71 9.81 -29.41
CA PHE A 62 -0.92 8.92 -28.27
C PHE A 62 -1.11 9.77 -27.03
N THR A 63 -2.19 9.55 -26.28
CA THR A 63 -2.43 10.20 -24.99
C THR A 63 -2.93 9.20 -23.97
N SER A 64 -2.19 9.00 -22.88
CA SER A 64 -2.42 7.93 -21.90
C SER A 64 -3.73 8.01 -21.12
N ASN A 65 -4.43 9.15 -21.17
CA ASN A 65 -5.71 9.37 -20.49
C ASN A 65 -6.93 9.08 -21.40
N ARG A 66 -6.71 8.71 -22.67
CA ARG A 66 -7.78 8.37 -23.61
C ARG A 66 -8.01 6.86 -23.59
N ALA A 67 -9.27 6.44 -23.60
CA ALA A 67 -9.62 5.05 -23.88
C ALA A 67 -9.00 4.64 -25.23
N ASP A 68 -8.53 3.39 -25.32
CA ASP A 68 -7.92 2.82 -26.51
C ASP A 68 -6.73 3.60 -27.07
N ALA A 69 -6.01 4.38 -26.26
CA ALA A 69 -4.85 5.17 -26.69
C ALA A 69 -3.82 4.35 -27.48
N VAL A 70 -3.65 3.07 -27.14
CA VAL A 70 -2.79 2.11 -27.86
C VAL A 70 -3.09 1.98 -29.34
N THR A 71 -4.34 2.22 -29.75
CA THR A 71 -4.75 2.15 -31.17
C THR A 71 -4.17 3.27 -32.02
N SER A 72 -3.53 4.28 -31.43
CA SER A 72 -2.76 5.30 -32.15
C SER A 72 -1.31 4.87 -32.47
N LEU A 73 -0.82 3.82 -31.79
CA LEU A 73 0.49 3.24 -31.99
C LEU A 73 0.42 2.18 -33.10
N ARG A 74 1.45 2.10 -33.96
CA ARG A 74 1.50 1.01 -34.95
C ARG A 74 1.73 -0.33 -34.24
N GLY A 75 0.98 -1.36 -34.62
CA GLY A 75 1.06 -2.69 -33.98
C GLY A 75 2.20 -3.57 -34.48
N GLU A 76 2.68 -3.36 -35.72
CA GLU A 76 3.70 -4.24 -36.31
C GLU A 76 5.12 -3.84 -35.88
N GLY A 77 5.79 -4.72 -35.14
CA GLY A 77 7.22 -4.58 -34.80
C GLY A 77 7.55 -3.68 -33.60
N LEU A 78 6.55 -3.02 -32.99
CA LEU A 78 6.74 -2.19 -31.81
C LEU A 78 6.45 -2.97 -30.52
N ALA A 79 7.47 -3.16 -29.69
CA ALA A 79 7.30 -3.67 -28.33
C ALA A 79 6.96 -2.50 -27.40
N TYR A 80 5.66 -2.29 -27.13
CA TYR A 80 5.20 -1.34 -26.12
C TYR A 80 4.54 -2.07 -24.95
N SER A 81 4.67 -1.49 -23.76
CA SER A 81 3.95 -1.90 -22.55
C SER A 81 3.24 -0.67 -22.01
N VAL A 82 1.94 -0.78 -21.79
CA VAL A 82 1.15 0.30 -21.19
C VAL A 82 1.19 0.11 -19.69
N ALA A 83 1.69 1.12 -18.99
CA ALA A 83 1.56 1.14 -17.54
C ALA A 83 0.08 1.35 -17.18
N PRO A 84 -0.53 0.43 -16.41
CA PRO A 84 -1.88 0.64 -15.93
C PRO A 84 -1.92 1.88 -15.03
N VAL A 85 -2.97 2.69 -15.19
CA VAL A 85 -3.30 3.76 -14.25
C VAL A 85 -3.36 3.15 -12.84
N PRO A 86 -2.82 3.78 -11.78
CA PRO A 86 -2.98 3.28 -10.42
C PRO A 86 -4.47 3.02 -10.12
N HIS A 87 -4.77 1.82 -9.61
CA HIS A 87 -6.13 1.32 -9.38
C HIS A 87 -6.97 1.11 -10.65
N PRO A 88 -6.50 0.33 -11.65
CA PRO A 88 -7.23 0.20 -12.92
C PRO A 88 -8.66 -0.36 -12.74
N SER A 89 -8.88 -1.16 -11.69
CA SER A 89 -10.20 -1.67 -11.32
C SER A 89 -11.20 -0.59 -10.90
N GLY A 90 -10.74 0.54 -10.36
CA GLY A 90 -11.60 1.68 -10.01
C GLY A 90 -12.10 2.47 -11.22
N TRP A 91 -11.53 2.22 -12.40
CA TRP A 91 -11.88 2.87 -13.66
C TRP A 91 -12.56 1.92 -14.65
N LEU A 92 -12.84 0.66 -14.24
CA LEU A 92 -13.63 -0.27 -15.03
C LEU A 92 -15.12 0.09 -14.88
N GLU A 93 -15.70 0.63 -15.95
CA GLU A 93 -17.13 0.90 -16.06
C GLU A 93 -17.71 0.12 -17.25
N VAL A 94 -18.96 -0.32 -17.13
CA VAL A 94 -19.69 -0.90 -18.27
C VAL A 94 -20.03 0.23 -19.24
N ASN A 95 -19.74 0.04 -20.52
CA ASN A 95 -20.06 1.01 -21.56
C ASN A 95 -21.56 1.36 -21.52
N ARG A 96 -21.89 2.66 -21.45
CA ARG A 96 -23.28 3.16 -21.33
C ARG A 96 -24.18 2.73 -22.49
N THR A 97 -23.62 2.52 -23.68
CA THR A 97 -24.37 1.99 -24.82
C THR A 97 -24.89 0.58 -24.53
N LEU A 98 -24.10 -0.25 -23.86
CA LEU A 98 -24.49 -1.61 -23.47
C LEU A 98 -25.53 -1.63 -22.33
N LEU A 99 -25.56 -0.57 -21.51
CA LEU A 99 -26.59 -0.40 -20.47
C LEU A 99 -27.96 0.00 -21.06
N ASN A 100 -27.96 0.78 -22.14
CA ASN A 100 -29.18 1.25 -22.80
C ASN A 100 -29.70 0.25 -23.84
N ASP A 101 -28.82 -0.50 -24.48
CA ASP A 101 -29.16 -1.50 -25.49
C ASP A 101 -28.34 -2.78 -25.29
N THR A 102 -28.99 -3.80 -24.70
CA THR A 102 -28.41 -5.12 -24.53
C THR A 102 -28.26 -5.88 -25.87
N GLY A 103 -28.97 -5.47 -26.93
CA GLY A 103 -28.84 -6.03 -28.28
C GLY A 103 -27.51 -5.71 -28.94
N SER A 104 -26.79 -4.70 -28.44
CA SER A 104 -25.42 -4.36 -28.86
C SER A 104 -24.35 -5.32 -28.32
N LEU A 105 -24.70 -6.28 -27.46
CA LEU A 105 -23.79 -7.30 -26.93
C LEU A 105 -23.65 -8.48 -27.89
N ALA A 106 -22.46 -8.68 -28.44
CA ALA A 106 -22.14 -9.85 -29.25
C ALA A 106 -21.91 -11.09 -28.37
N ALA A 107 -23.00 -11.76 -27.98
CA ALA A 107 -22.97 -12.92 -27.09
C ALA A 107 -22.68 -14.27 -27.78
N GLY A 108 -22.74 -14.34 -29.11
CA GLY A 108 -22.51 -15.57 -29.89
C GLY A 108 -21.50 -15.37 -31.03
N PHE A 109 -21.00 -16.48 -31.59
CA PHE A 109 -20.06 -16.44 -32.70
C PHE A 109 -20.78 -16.40 -34.04
N GLY A 110 -20.37 -15.46 -34.91
CA GLY A 110 -20.81 -15.47 -36.30
C GLY A 110 -20.22 -16.64 -37.07
N ILE A 111 -21.02 -17.32 -37.89
CA ILE A 111 -20.57 -18.42 -38.76
C ILE A 111 -20.43 -17.87 -40.17
N ASN A 112 -19.24 -18.03 -40.78
CA ASN A 112 -18.97 -17.62 -42.17
C ASN A 112 -19.31 -16.14 -42.48
N GLY A 113 -19.09 -15.24 -41.53
CA GLY A 113 -19.36 -13.80 -41.70
C GLY A 113 -20.82 -13.38 -41.50
N HIS A 114 -21.71 -14.30 -41.15
CA HIS A 114 -23.08 -13.99 -40.75
C HIS A 114 -23.18 -13.74 -39.25
N ILE A 115 -24.11 -12.87 -38.85
CA ILE A 115 -24.45 -12.65 -37.44
C ILE A 115 -24.95 -13.94 -36.80
N SER A 116 -24.59 -14.12 -35.53
CA SER A 116 -25.01 -15.23 -34.70
C SER A 116 -26.53 -15.36 -34.64
N ASN A 117 -27.03 -16.60 -34.54
CA ASN A 117 -28.47 -16.83 -34.40
C ASN A 117 -29.01 -16.18 -33.10
N PRO A 118 -30.24 -15.64 -33.11
CA PRO A 118 -30.88 -15.18 -31.88
C PRO A 118 -30.89 -16.28 -30.81
N GLY A 119 -30.39 -15.98 -29.62
CA GLY A 119 -30.31 -16.92 -28.49
C GLY A 119 -29.00 -17.71 -28.38
N ASP A 120 -28.04 -17.54 -29.30
CA ASP A 120 -26.70 -18.12 -29.15
C ASP A 120 -25.84 -17.28 -28.19
N GLY A 121 -25.46 -17.90 -27.07
CA GLY A 121 -24.60 -17.33 -26.02
C GLY A 121 -23.19 -17.93 -25.96
N SER A 122 -22.75 -18.63 -27.01
CA SER A 122 -21.47 -19.35 -27.05
C SER A 122 -20.25 -18.47 -26.74
N ALA A 123 -20.18 -17.24 -27.28
CA ALA A 123 -19.08 -16.33 -27.00
C ALA A 123 -19.08 -15.84 -25.54
N ALA A 124 -20.27 -15.58 -24.98
CA ALA A 124 -20.40 -15.23 -23.57
C ALA A 124 -19.97 -16.39 -22.64
N ILE A 125 -20.28 -17.64 -23.02
CA ILE A 125 -19.84 -18.84 -22.28
C ILE A 125 -18.31 -18.97 -22.35
N GLU A 126 -17.69 -18.73 -23.50
CA GLU A 126 -16.23 -18.76 -23.61
C GLU A 126 -15.55 -17.65 -22.81
N ILE A 127 -16.12 -16.44 -22.79
CA ILE A 127 -15.63 -15.37 -21.91
C ILE A 127 -15.76 -15.77 -20.44
N ALA A 128 -16.87 -16.40 -20.05
CA ALA A 128 -17.06 -16.91 -18.70
C ALA A 128 -16.07 -18.04 -18.37
N SER A 129 -15.70 -18.88 -19.35
CA SER A 129 -14.74 -19.98 -19.20
C SER A 129 -13.32 -19.47 -18.89
N LEU A 130 -12.97 -18.25 -19.33
CA LEU A 130 -11.68 -17.61 -19.01
C LEU A 130 -11.41 -17.54 -17.51
N ARG A 131 -12.46 -17.45 -16.66
CA ARG A 131 -12.32 -17.49 -15.20
C ARG A 131 -11.46 -18.66 -14.72
N ASN A 132 -11.65 -19.82 -15.33
CA ASN A 132 -11.01 -21.08 -14.94
C ASN A 132 -9.85 -21.48 -15.86
N ASN A 133 -9.71 -20.84 -17.02
CA ASN A 133 -8.62 -21.14 -17.95
C ASN A 133 -7.31 -20.48 -17.52
N ASN A 134 -6.19 -21.14 -17.82
CA ASN A 134 -4.84 -20.67 -17.49
C ASN A 134 -4.35 -19.59 -18.45
N VAL A 135 -4.96 -18.41 -18.40
CA VAL A 135 -4.71 -17.29 -19.33
C VAL A 135 -3.82 -16.18 -18.75
N MET A 136 -3.38 -16.29 -17.49
CA MET A 136 -2.50 -15.31 -16.86
C MET A 136 -1.08 -15.35 -17.44
N VAL A 137 -0.52 -14.18 -17.78
CA VAL A 137 0.84 -14.06 -18.32
C VAL A 137 1.88 -14.28 -17.21
N GLY A 138 2.87 -15.13 -17.47
CA GLY A 138 4.00 -15.39 -16.57
C GLY A 138 3.72 -16.38 -15.43
N ARG A 139 2.47 -16.82 -15.25
CA ARG A 139 2.08 -17.91 -14.35
C ARG A 139 0.95 -18.72 -15.00
N LEU A 140 1.13 -20.03 -15.14
CA LEU A 140 0.08 -20.95 -15.58
C LEU A 140 -1.00 -21.09 -14.48
N ARG A 141 -1.82 -20.05 -14.29
CA ARG A 141 -2.89 -19.97 -13.29
C ARG A 141 -4.14 -19.37 -13.90
N SER A 142 -5.29 -19.77 -13.36
CA SER A 142 -6.57 -19.16 -13.69
C SER A 142 -6.77 -17.82 -12.96
N PHE A 143 -7.78 -17.04 -13.36
CA PHE A 143 -8.16 -15.83 -12.63
C PHE A 143 -8.66 -16.17 -11.23
N ASP A 144 -9.40 -17.27 -11.09
CA ASP A 144 -9.94 -17.73 -9.80
C ASP A 144 -8.83 -18.12 -8.82
N ASP A 145 -7.82 -18.85 -9.28
CA ASP A 145 -6.65 -19.21 -8.45
C ASP A 145 -5.89 -17.97 -7.97
N TYR A 146 -5.69 -17.00 -8.87
CA TYR A 146 -5.02 -15.76 -8.53
C TYR A 146 -5.81 -14.97 -7.48
N PHE A 147 -7.11 -14.79 -7.70
CA PHE A 147 -7.99 -14.09 -6.77
C PHE A 147 -8.02 -14.79 -5.40
N SER A 148 -8.28 -16.09 -5.37
CA SER A 148 -8.31 -16.90 -4.15
C SER A 148 -6.98 -16.83 -3.39
N SER A 149 -5.85 -16.93 -4.09
CA SER A 149 -4.52 -16.82 -3.45
C SER A 149 -4.24 -15.42 -2.89
N THR A 150 -4.74 -14.37 -3.55
CA THR A 150 -4.57 -12.99 -3.11
C THR A 150 -5.40 -12.70 -1.87
N VAL A 151 -6.66 -13.13 -1.85
CA VAL A 151 -7.55 -13.03 -0.68
C VAL A 151 -6.98 -13.84 0.49
N ALA A 152 -6.52 -15.07 0.24
CA ALA A 152 -5.88 -15.89 1.27
C ALA A 152 -4.62 -15.22 1.84
N ASN A 153 -3.78 -14.62 0.99
CA ASN A 153 -2.59 -13.89 1.45
C ASN A 153 -2.96 -12.68 2.33
N ALA A 154 -3.99 -11.93 1.96
CA ALA A 154 -4.49 -10.82 2.77
C ALA A 154 -5.02 -11.31 4.12
N GLY A 155 -5.78 -12.41 4.14
CA GLY A 155 -6.28 -13.05 5.36
C GLY A 155 -5.14 -13.50 6.29
N LEU A 156 -4.15 -14.21 5.75
CA LEU A 156 -2.98 -14.67 6.51
C LEU A 156 -2.17 -13.50 7.09
N LYS A 157 -2.01 -12.41 6.34
CA LYS A 157 -1.35 -11.19 6.85
C LYS A 157 -2.15 -10.54 7.97
N GLY A 158 -3.47 -10.49 7.84
CA GLY A 158 -4.36 -9.99 8.89
C GLY A 158 -4.27 -10.84 10.17
N GLU A 159 -4.30 -12.16 10.04
CA GLU A 159 -4.15 -13.08 11.17
C GLU A 159 -2.77 -12.93 11.85
N ALA A 160 -1.70 -12.85 11.07
CA ALA A 160 -0.36 -12.62 11.58
C ALA A 160 -0.25 -11.29 12.34
N ALA A 161 -0.84 -10.21 11.81
CA ALA A 161 -0.88 -8.91 12.47
C ALA A 161 -1.68 -8.95 13.79
N SER A 162 -2.82 -9.66 13.80
CA SER A 162 -3.65 -9.85 14.99
C SER A 162 -2.89 -10.59 16.10
N ARG A 163 -2.19 -11.68 15.75
CA ARG A 163 -1.36 -12.45 16.69
C ARG A 163 -0.18 -11.65 17.22
N ALA A 164 0.46 -10.86 16.36
CA ALA A 164 1.55 -9.98 16.77
C ALA A 164 1.04 -8.93 17.77
N LEU A 165 -0.12 -8.33 17.52
CA LEU A 165 -0.75 -7.38 18.43
C LEU A 165 -1.09 -8.01 19.79
N GLU A 166 -1.65 -9.22 19.80
CA GLU A 166 -1.94 -9.97 21.03
C GLU A 166 -0.65 -10.25 21.82
N THR A 167 0.40 -10.70 21.14
CA THR A 167 1.71 -10.99 21.75
C THR A 167 2.31 -9.73 22.38
N GLU A 168 2.35 -8.62 21.64
CA GLU A 168 2.85 -7.34 22.13
C GLU A 168 2.00 -6.81 23.30
N SER A 169 0.68 -6.99 23.27
CA SER A 169 -0.19 -6.62 24.37
C SER A 169 0.09 -7.43 25.65
N LEU A 170 0.39 -8.72 25.52
CA LEU A 170 0.76 -9.56 26.66
C LEU A 170 2.12 -9.15 27.22
N ILE A 171 3.11 -8.91 26.35
CA ILE A 171 4.44 -8.42 26.76
C ILE A 171 4.30 -7.08 27.50
N MET A 172 3.51 -6.16 26.96
CA MET A 172 3.26 -4.86 27.60
C MET A 172 2.66 -5.03 29.00
N LYS A 173 1.66 -5.90 29.15
CA LYS A 173 1.03 -6.18 30.45
C LYS A 173 2.01 -6.80 31.45
N ASP A 174 2.86 -7.72 31.00
CA ASP A 174 3.89 -8.32 31.86
C ASP A 174 4.93 -7.28 32.30
N LEU A 175 5.34 -6.38 31.39
CA LEU A 175 6.23 -5.26 31.70
C LEU A 175 5.61 -4.28 32.68
N GLU A 176 4.32 -3.95 32.53
CA GLU A 176 3.59 -3.12 33.48
C GLU A 176 3.52 -3.77 34.86
N THR A 177 3.22 -5.07 34.92
CA THR A 177 3.16 -5.84 36.17
C THR A 177 4.53 -5.90 36.85
N MET A 178 5.62 -6.10 36.09
CA MET A 178 6.99 -6.04 36.63
C MET A 178 7.36 -4.63 37.12
N ARG A 179 6.92 -3.58 36.41
CA ARG A 179 7.14 -2.21 36.85
C ARG A 179 6.40 -1.94 38.16
N GLU A 180 5.16 -2.41 38.28
CA GLU A 180 4.37 -2.30 39.51
C GLU A 180 4.92 -3.17 40.64
N SER A 181 5.55 -4.31 40.38
CA SER A 181 6.15 -5.11 41.46
C SER A 181 7.43 -4.49 42.04
N ILE A 182 8.21 -3.79 41.20
CA ILE A 182 9.45 -3.11 41.63
C ILE A 182 9.14 -1.73 42.22
N SER A 183 8.26 -0.97 41.55
CA SER A 183 7.97 0.43 41.90
C SER A 183 6.68 0.59 42.70
N GLY A 184 5.94 -0.50 42.90
CA GLY A 184 4.73 -0.52 43.71
C GLY A 184 5.10 -0.46 45.18
N VAL A 185 4.59 0.57 45.84
CA VAL A 185 4.71 0.76 47.27
C VAL A 185 3.56 0.00 47.91
N ASN A 186 3.87 -0.97 48.77
CA ASN A 186 2.84 -1.65 49.53
C ASN A 186 2.34 -0.72 50.65
N ILE A 187 1.15 -0.15 50.46
CA ILE A 187 0.56 0.84 51.39
C ILE A 187 0.46 0.28 52.81
N ASP A 188 0.22 -1.03 52.96
CA ASP A 188 0.14 -1.67 54.28
C ASP A 188 1.51 -1.73 54.97
N GLU A 189 2.57 -1.93 54.20
CA GLU A 189 3.94 -1.98 54.70
C GLU A 189 4.48 -0.58 55.03
N GLU A 190 4.17 0.42 54.21
CA GLU A 190 4.43 1.83 54.52
C GLU A 190 3.61 2.32 55.72
N LEU A 191 2.35 1.90 55.86
CA LEU A 191 1.51 2.23 57.01
C LEU A 191 2.08 1.60 58.29
N ALA A 192 2.53 0.34 58.23
CA ALA A 192 3.19 -0.31 59.35
C ALA A 192 4.51 0.40 59.73
N GLN A 193 5.32 0.80 58.75
CA GLN A 193 6.52 1.61 58.98
C GLN A 193 6.19 2.98 59.58
N MET A 194 5.15 3.66 59.08
CA MET A 194 4.68 4.93 59.61
C MET A 194 4.25 4.79 61.07
N ILE A 195 3.44 3.79 61.41
CA ILE A 195 3.02 3.49 62.79
C ILE A 195 4.23 3.21 63.68
N LYS A 196 5.21 2.44 63.19
CA LYS A 196 6.46 2.17 63.91
C LYS A 196 7.26 3.44 64.17
N PHE A 197 7.40 4.33 63.18
CA PHE A 197 8.07 5.62 63.34
C PHE A 197 7.31 6.55 64.31
N GLN A 198 5.98 6.57 64.27
CA GLN A 198 5.15 7.33 65.23
C GLN A 198 5.33 6.84 66.67
N HIS A 199 5.37 5.52 66.88
CA HIS A 199 5.66 4.94 68.20
C HIS A 199 7.10 5.25 68.65
N GLY A 200 8.07 5.14 67.75
CA GLY A 200 9.46 5.50 68.03
C GLY A 200 9.62 6.97 68.41
N TYR A 201 8.96 7.89 67.70
CA TYR A 201 8.95 9.31 68.01
C TYR A 201 8.30 9.62 69.36
N SER A 202 7.18 8.96 69.66
CA SER A 202 6.50 9.09 70.95
C SER A 202 7.37 8.58 72.10
N ALA A 203 8.09 7.47 71.91
CA ALA A 203 9.03 6.93 72.87
C ALA A 203 10.24 7.86 73.07
N ALA A 204 10.83 8.39 72.00
CA ALA A 204 11.93 9.35 72.07
C ALA A 204 11.52 10.65 72.78
N SER A 205 10.30 11.14 72.52
CA SER A 205 9.75 12.32 73.20
C SER A 205 9.59 12.11 74.71
N ARG A 206 9.12 10.92 75.13
CA ARG A 206 9.06 10.53 76.55
C ARG A 206 10.45 10.40 77.16
N TYR A 207 11.40 9.81 76.45
CA TYR A 207 12.80 9.71 76.89
C TYR A 207 13.42 11.09 77.12
N ILE A 208 13.27 12.02 76.17
CA ILE A 208 13.75 13.41 76.30
C ILE A 208 13.07 14.09 77.50
N THR A 209 11.77 13.88 77.69
CA THR A 209 11.04 14.44 78.83
C THR A 209 11.62 13.94 80.16
N GLU A 210 11.93 12.65 80.27
CA GLU A 210 12.58 12.10 81.48
C GLU A 210 14.01 12.59 81.67
N VAL A 211 14.78 12.73 80.59
CA VAL A 211 16.12 13.35 80.66
C VAL A 211 16.03 14.80 81.15
N THR A 212 15.07 15.58 80.64
CA THR A 212 14.83 16.96 81.11
C THR A 212 14.47 16.98 82.58
N LYS A 213 13.62 16.05 83.07
CA LYS A 213 13.31 15.94 84.51
C LYS A 213 14.52 15.57 85.35
N MET A 214 15.37 14.67 84.86
CA MET A 214 16.63 14.31 85.53
C MET A 214 17.58 15.53 85.61
N LEU A 215 17.75 16.26 84.51
CA LEU A 215 18.55 17.49 84.46
C LEU A 215 18.00 18.58 85.38
N ASP A 216 16.69 18.79 85.38
CA ASP A 216 16.01 19.74 86.26
C ASP A 216 16.21 19.37 87.74
N THR A 217 16.15 18.07 88.08
CA THR A 217 16.41 17.59 89.44
C THR A 217 17.86 17.84 89.86
N ILE A 218 18.84 17.61 88.96
CA ILE A 218 20.26 17.85 89.26
C ILE A 218 20.52 19.36 89.44
N ILE A 219 19.99 20.21 88.55
CA ILE A 219 20.30 21.64 88.52
C ILE A 219 19.52 22.41 89.61
N ASN A 220 18.22 22.18 89.74
CA ASN A 220 17.35 23.00 90.58
C ASN A 220 17.07 22.38 91.97
N ARG A 221 17.39 21.10 92.19
CA ARG A 221 17.08 20.38 93.44
C ARG A 221 18.29 19.85 94.21
N MET A 222 19.47 19.76 93.59
CA MET A 222 20.72 19.39 94.27
C MET A 222 21.75 20.52 94.36
N GLY A 223 21.48 21.69 93.75
CA GLY A 223 22.28 22.89 93.96
C GLY A 223 21.90 23.59 95.27
N VAL A 224 22.70 23.36 96.31
CA VAL A 224 22.90 24.29 97.43
C VAL A 224 24.11 25.15 97.10
#